data_AF-A0A1Y3CD63-F1
#
_entry.id   AF-A0A1Y3CD63-F1
#
_cell.length_a   1.000
_cell.length_b   1.000
_cell.length_c   1.000
_cell.angle_alpha   90.00
_cell.angle_beta   90.00
_cell.angle_gamma   90.00
#
_symmetry.space_group_name_H-M   'P 1'
#
loop_
_entity.id
_entity.type
_entity.pdbx_description
1 polymer ?
#
loop_
_entity_poly.entity_id
_entity_poly.type
_entity_poly.pdbx_seq_one_letter_code
_entity_poly.pdbx_strand_id
1 'polypeptide(L)'
;MKKLLLASLCMASITLTACDKKPHESTSGSTTASEKAMASLSTHNAADIKSDLAQIQTLSTSKAQEAIDFQTEMMHAAQKKDKQAIVAVFDKMKSYIETLNKDLDKLTLKSTEVQALREKMKESNKLSIELTEATTANPPDMNKLTELQKKAAEIQKSLLADMQTLQTTANTAK
;
A
#
# COMPACT_ATOMS: atom_id res chain seq x y z
N MET A 1 -26.72 -19.45 -5.31
CA MET A 1 -26.96 -18.13 -4.67
C MET A 1 -26.04 -17.96 -3.47
N LYS A 2 -25.11 -16.99 -3.51
CA LYS A 2 -24.52 -16.32 -2.34
C LYS A 2 -23.59 -15.18 -2.79
N LYS A 3 -24.22 -14.02 -2.96
CA LYS A 3 -23.74 -12.64 -2.79
C LYS A 3 -22.23 -12.40 -2.96
N LEU A 4 -21.79 -12.21 -4.20
CA LEU A 4 -20.59 -11.42 -4.52
C LEU A 4 -20.94 -9.95 -4.33
N LEU A 5 -20.68 -9.42 -3.13
CA LEU A 5 -20.66 -7.98 -2.92
C LEU A 5 -19.35 -7.46 -3.50
N LEU A 6 -19.39 -7.04 -4.78
CA LEU A 6 -18.43 -6.10 -5.33
C LEU A 6 -18.52 -4.81 -4.48
N ALA A 7 -17.60 -4.66 -3.54
CA ALA A 7 -17.33 -3.36 -2.92
C ALA A 7 -16.58 -2.50 -3.94
N SER A 8 -17.33 -1.99 -4.92
CA SER A 8 -16.96 -0.83 -5.72
C SER A 8 -16.84 0.35 -4.77
N LEU A 9 -15.63 0.62 -4.27
CA LEU A 9 -15.33 1.88 -3.58
C LEU A 9 -14.88 2.90 -4.64
N CYS A 10 -15.80 3.30 -5.51
CA CYS A 10 -15.67 4.54 -6.27
C CYS A 10 -15.89 5.71 -5.30
N MET A 11 -14.81 6.22 -4.71
CA MET A 11 -14.81 7.52 -4.05
C MET A 11 -14.93 8.60 -5.13
N ALA A 12 -16.13 9.17 -5.26
CA ALA A 12 -16.38 10.32 -6.10
C ALA A 12 -15.53 11.52 -5.65
N SER A 13 -14.85 12.11 -6.61
CA SER A 13 -14.01 13.30 -6.52
C SER A 13 -14.77 14.52 -5.99
N ILE A 14 -14.28 15.10 -4.89
CA ILE A 14 -14.68 16.45 -4.47
C ILE A 14 -13.88 17.44 -5.31
N THR A 15 -14.55 18.14 -6.21
CA THR A 15 -14.01 19.29 -6.92
C THR A 15 -13.87 20.46 -5.95
N LEU A 16 -12.66 20.72 -5.46
CA LEU A 16 -12.34 22.01 -4.84
C LEU A 16 -12.20 23.07 -5.93
N THR A 17 -13.22 23.89 -6.07
CA THR A 17 -13.16 25.17 -6.77
C THR A 17 -12.17 26.08 -6.06
N ALA A 18 -11.09 26.43 -6.73
CA ALA A 18 -10.13 27.43 -6.29
C ALA A 18 -10.60 28.86 -6.63
N CYS A 19 -10.10 29.80 -5.82
CA CYS A 19 -9.93 31.25 -6.04
C CYS A 19 -11.07 32.21 -5.61
N ASP A 20 -10.79 33.05 -4.60
CA ASP A 20 -10.37 34.43 -4.86
C ASP A 20 -9.53 35.07 -3.71
N LYS A 21 -8.40 35.69 -4.11
CA LYS A 21 -7.57 36.84 -3.60
C LYS A 21 -7.85 37.48 -2.21
N LYS A 22 -6.90 38.13 -1.50
CA LYS A 22 -5.65 38.89 -1.81
C LYS A 22 -4.79 39.11 -0.49
N PRO A 23 -3.60 39.75 -0.52
CA PRO A 23 -2.46 39.48 0.38
C PRO A 23 -2.35 40.43 1.60
N HIS A 24 -1.49 40.04 2.55
CA HIS A 24 -0.84 41.01 3.43
C HIS A 24 0.65 40.68 3.59
N GLU A 25 1.46 41.71 3.43
CA GLU A 25 2.92 41.74 3.58
C GLU A 25 3.38 41.42 4.99
N SER A 26 4.60 40.87 5.09
CA SER A 26 5.51 41.05 6.24
C SER A 26 6.96 41.03 5.76
N THR A 27 7.70 42.08 6.12
CA THR A 27 9.11 42.33 5.81
C THR A 27 10.05 41.70 6.87
N SER A 28 11.29 41.43 6.42
CA SER A 28 12.56 41.31 7.15
C SER A 28 12.96 39.97 7.78
N GLY A 29 14.14 39.50 7.35
CA GLY A 29 15.17 39.08 8.31
C GLY A 29 15.95 37.80 7.99
N SER A 30 17.16 37.99 7.47
CA SER A 30 18.34 37.12 7.59
C SER A 30 18.38 35.74 6.94
N THR A 31 19.32 35.65 5.99
CA THR A 31 20.09 34.47 5.60
C THR A 31 20.65 33.70 6.80
N THR A 32 20.25 32.45 6.94
CA THR A 32 21.07 31.38 7.51
C THR A 32 20.91 30.15 6.64
N ALA A 33 22.05 29.60 6.21
CA ALA A 33 22.13 28.35 5.48
C ALA A 33 21.37 27.26 6.25
N SER A 34 20.28 26.75 5.66
CA SER A 34 19.59 25.61 6.25
C SER A 34 20.36 24.37 5.84
N GLU A 35 21.14 23.85 6.79
CA GLU A 35 21.37 22.41 6.87
C GLU A 35 20.02 21.72 6.63
N LYS A 36 20.03 20.72 5.75
CA LYS A 36 18.87 19.90 5.44
C LYS A 36 18.49 19.13 6.70
N ALA A 37 17.73 19.77 7.59
CA ALA A 37 17.12 19.11 8.72
C ALA A 37 16.34 17.92 8.17
N MET A 38 16.73 16.70 8.55
CA MET A 38 15.83 15.57 8.40
C MET A 38 14.60 15.94 9.20
N ALA A 39 13.52 16.30 8.51
CA ALA A 39 12.25 16.58 9.16
C ALA A 39 11.89 15.34 9.98
N SER A 40 11.87 15.49 11.31
CA SER A 40 11.41 14.44 12.20
C SER A 40 9.95 14.13 11.86
N LEU A 41 9.62 12.85 11.78
CA LEU A 41 8.23 12.42 11.57
C LEU A 41 7.33 12.99 12.68
N SER A 42 6.11 13.38 12.32
CA SER A 42 5.08 13.73 13.28
C SER A 42 4.46 12.49 13.91
N THR A 43 3.78 12.69 15.04
CA THR A 43 3.04 11.65 15.76
C THR A 43 1.69 12.22 16.16
N HIS A 44 0.63 11.44 15.97
CA HIS A 44 -0.77 11.79 16.24
C HIS A 44 -1.25 13.05 15.49
N ASN A 45 -0.60 13.42 14.38
CA ASN A 45 -1.01 14.55 13.56
C ASN A 45 -2.00 14.08 12.47
N ALA A 46 -3.27 14.43 12.65
CA ALA A 46 -4.34 14.01 11.74
C ALA A 46 -4.15 14.49 10.29
N ALA A 47 -3.59 15.69 10.08
CA ALA A 47 -3.40 16.25 8.74
C ALA A 47 -2.27 15.51 7.98
N ASP A 48 -1.18 15.21 8.68
CA ASP A 48 -0.07 14.43 8.12
C ASP A 48 -0.49 12.99 7.84
N ILE A 49 -1.20 12.33 8.76
CA ILE A 49 -1.76 10.98 8.55
C ILE A 49 -2.68 10.99 7.33
N LYS A 50 -3.58 11.97 7.21
CA LYS A 50 -4.48 12.09 6.04
C LYS A 50 -3.70 12.26 4.74
N SER A 51 -2.68 13.13 4.73
CA SER A 51 -1.82 13.35 3.57
C SER A 51 -1.07 12.08 3.17
N ASP A 52 -0.55 11.35 4.14
CA ASP A 52 0.23 10.12 3.92
C ASP A 52 -0.63 8.96 3.43
N LEU A 53 -1.82 8.78 4.02
CA LEU A 53 -2.79 7.79 3.55
C LEU A 53 -3.22 8.07 2.10
N ALA A 54 -3.39 9.34 1.73
CA ALA A 54 -3.69 9.71 0.34
C ALA A 54 -2.54 9.32 -0.61
N GLN A 55 -1.27 9.51 -0.21
CA GLN A 55 -0.13 9.07 -1.01
C GLN A 55 -0.13 7.54 -1.23
N ILE A 56 -0.36 6.76 -0.17
CA ILE A 56 -0.46 5.29 -0.26
C ILE A 56 -1.62 4.87 -1.17
N GLN A 57 -2.79 5.52 -1.03
CA GLN A 57 -3.96 5.23 -1.85
C GLN A 57 -3.72 5.55 -3.32
N THR A 58 -3.09 6.69 -3.63
CA THR A 58 -2.72 7.07 -5.01
C THR A 58 -1.78 6.04 -5.62
N LEU A 59 -0.73 5.64 -4.89
CA LEU A 59 0.18 4.58 -5.34
C LEU A 59 -0.58 3.27 -5.60
N SER A 60 -1.37 2.81 -4.64
CA SER A 60 -2.15 1.56 -4.75
C SER A 60 -3.10 1.59 -5.95
N THR A 61 -3.77 2.72 -6.18
CA THR A 61 -4.69 2.91 -7.30
C THR A 61 -3.95 2.89 -8.64
N SER A 62 -2.78 3.53 -8.73
CA SER A 62 -1.96 3.55 -9.95
C SER A 62 -1.48 2.15 -10.38
N LYS A 63 -1.43 1.21 -9.44
CA LYS A 63 -0.96 -0.16 -9.61
C LYS A 63 -2.09 -1.19 -9.70
N ALA A 64 -3.34 -0.77 -9.49
CA ALA A 64 -4.48 -1.67 -9.39
C ALA A 64 -4.75 -2.45 -10.69
N GLN A 65 -4.57 -1.82 -11.85
CA GLN A 65 -4.80 -2.48 -13.13
C GLN A 65 -3.82 -3.65 -13.35
N GLU A 66 -2.55 -3.46 -13.02
CA GLU A 66 -1.52 -4.50 -13.15
C GLU A 66 -1.85 -5.71 -12.26
N ALA A 67 -2.35 -5.47 -11.04
CA ALA A 67 -2.82 -6.54 -10.16
C ALA A 67 -4.04 -7.31 -10.74
N ILE A 68 -4.98 -6.61 -11.39
CA ILE A 68 -6.14 -7.20 -12.07
C ILE A 68 -5.70 -8.05 -13.26
N ASP A 69 -4.71 -7.56 -14.01
CA ASP A 69 -4.15 -8.27 -15.16
C ASP A 69 -3.50 -9.59 -14.72
N PHE A 70 -2.74 -9.61 -13.62
CA PHE A 70 -2.19 -10.86 -13.07
C PHE A 70 -3.27 -11.84 -12.64
N GLN A 71 -4.34 -11.38 -11.99
CA GLN A 71 -5.44 -12.27 -11.62
C GLN A 71 -6.06 -12.91 -12.86
N THR A 72 -6.23 -12.14 -13.93
CA THR A 72 -6.79 -12.61 -15.20
C THR A 72 -5.86 -13.61 -15.89
N GLU A 73 -4.58 -13.29 -16.03
CA GLU A 73 -3.57 -14.19 -16.60
C GLU A 73 -3.47 -15.48 -15.80
N MET A 74 -3.49 -15.39 -14.46
CA MET A 74 -3.43 -16.55 -13.58
C MET A 74 -4.63 -17.47 -13.75
N MET A 75 -5.85 -16.91 -13.76
CA MET A 75 -7.07 -17.69 -13.98
C MET A 75 -7.03 -18.40 -15.34
N HIS A 76 -6.59 -17.71 -16.39
CA HIS A 76 -6.50 -18.28 -17.72
C HIS A 76 -5.45 -19.41 -17.81
N ALA A 77 -4.27 -19.22 -17.20
CA ALA A 77 -3.25 -20.25 -17.11
C ALA A 77 -3.73 -21.48 -16.31
N ALA A 78 -4.41 -21.25 -15.18
CA ALA A 78 -4.98 -22.31 -14.35
C ALA A 78 -6.07 -23.10 -15.07
N GLN A 79 -6.99 -22.44 -15.79
CA GLN A 79 -8.02 -23.08 -16.59
C GLN A 79 -7.44 -24.02 -17.66
N LYS A 80 -6.33 -23.61 -18.28
CA LYS A 80 -5.61 -24.41 -19.27
C LYS A 80 -4.70 -25.47 -18.66
N LYS A 81 -4.55 -25.50 -17.33
CA LYS A 81 -3.57 -26.32 -16.59
C LYS A 81 -2.14 -26.10 -17.12
N ASP A 82 -1.86 -24.91 -17.64
CA ASP A 82 -0.58 -24.56 -18.22
C ASP A 82 0.40 -24.17 -17.11
N LYS A 83 1.21 -25.14 -16.69
CA LYS A 83 2.18 -24.95 -15.60
C LYS A 83 3.25 -23.91 -15.94
N GLN A 84 3.65 -23.78 -17.20
CA GLN A 84 4.66 -22.79 -17.59
C GLN A 84 4.07 -21.38 -17.53
N ALA A 85 2.84 -21.20 -18.03
CA ALA A 85 2.14 -19.92 -17.91
C ALA A 85 1.89 -19.56 -16.44
N ILE A 86 1.56 -20.54 -15.58
CA ILE A 86 1.41 -20.32 -14.14
C ILE A 86 2.69 -19.76 -13.52
N VAL A 87 3.85 -20.37 -13.80
CA VAL A 87 5.15 -19.91 -13.31
C VAL A 87 5.47 -18.50 -13.84
N ALA A 88 5.25 -18.25 -15.13
CA ALA A 88 5.50 -16.93 -15.72
C ALA A 88 4.67 -15.82 -15.07
N VAL A 89 3.41 -16.09 -14.72
CA VAL A 89 2.57 -15.14 -13.99
C VAL A 89 3.10 -14.88 -12.57
N PHE A 90 3.63 -15.91 -11.89
CA PHE A 90 4.26 -15.72 -10.58
C PHE A 90 5.52 -14.86 -10.64
N ASP A 91 6.38 -15.04 -11.66
CA ASP A 91 7.57 -14.21 -11.83
C ASP A 91 7.23 -12.74 -12.08
N LYS A 92 6.16 -12.47 -12.86
CA LYS A 92 5.62 -11.12 -13.04
C LYS A 92 5.10 -10.55 -11.72
N MET A 93 4.31 -11.33 -10.98
CA MET A 93 3.76 -10.91 -9.68
C MET A 93 4.86 -10.58 -8.67
N LYS A 94 5.94 -11.37 -8.63
CA LYS A 94 7.11 -11.10 -7.79
C LYS A 94 7.76 -9.77 -8.16
N SER A 95 8.02 -9.54 -9.44
CA SER A 95 8.61 -8.30 -9.95
C SER A 95 7.74 -7.07 -9.64
N TYR A 96 6.42 -7.23 -9.76
CA TYR A 96 5.45 -6.22 -9.37
C TYR A 96 5.53 -5.88 -7.89
N ILE A 97 5.53 -6.90 -7.01
CA ILE A 97 5.60 -6.70 -5.57
C ILE A 97 6.91 -6.02 -5.16
N GLU A 98 8.04 -6.43 -5.72
CA GLU A 98 9.33 -5.80 -5.49
C GLU A 98 9.34 -4.32 -5.92
N THR A 99 8.70 -4.02 -7.05
CA THR A 99 8.54 -2.64 -7.54
C THR A 99 7.61 -1.83 -6.65
N LEU A 100 6.48 -2.40 -6.22
CA LEU A 100 5.55 -1.77 -5.29
C LEU A 100 6.24 -1.44 -3.97
N ASN A 101 7.05 -2.35 -3.42
CA ASN A 101 7.83 -2.09 -2.20
C ASN A 101 8.83 -0.94 -2.39
N LYS A 102 9.53 -0.88 -3.53
CA LYS A 102 10.42 0.24 -3.86
C LYS A 102 9.66 1.55 -4.01
N ASP A 103 8.48 1.52 -4.62
CA ASP A 103 7.65 2.72 -4.78
C ASP A 103 7.06 3.19 -3.45
N LEU A 104 6.73 2.27 -2.54
CA LEU A 104 6.38 2.57 -1.15
C LEU A 104 7.55 3.26 -0.44
N ASP A 105 8.79 2.79 -0.60
CA ASP A 105 9.98 3.40 0.02
C ASP A 105 10.26 4.83 -0.48
N LYS A 106 9.86 5.14 -1.72
CA LYS A 106 9.99 6.49 -2.29
C LYS A 106 8.98 7.49 -1.75
N LEU A 107 7.89 7.03 -1.12
CA LEU A 107 6.90 7.94 -0.54
C LEU A 107 7.54 8.78 0.56
N THR A 108 7.38 10.10 0.48
CA THR A 108 7.82 11.03 1.52
C THR A 108 6.68 11.16 2.52
N LEU A 109 6.59 10.18 3.43
CA LEU A 109 5.60 10.19 4.50
C LEU A 109 6.06 11.09 5.64
N LYS A 110 5.09 11.72 6.31
CA LYS A 110 5.31 12.67 7.38
C LYS A 110 5.00 12.12 8.76
N SER A 111 4.12 11.14 8.85
CA SER A 111 3.60 10.56 10.10
C SER A 111 4.27 9.23 10.44
N THR A 112 4.56 9.07 11.72
CA THR A 112 5.16 7.84 12.27
C THR A 112 4.24 6.63 12.09
N GLU A 113 2.94 6.85 12.18
CA GLU A 113 1.95 5.79 12.10
C GLU A 113 1.79 5.26 10.67
N VAL A 114 1.77 6.14 9.68
CA VAL A 114 1.68 5.71 8.28
C VAL A 114 3.02 5.15 7.79
N GLN A 115 4.15 5.56 8.37
CA GLN A 115 5.43 4.86 8.22
C GLN A 115 5.33 3.40 8.70
N ALA A 116 4.80 3.17 9.91
CA ALA A 116 4.64 1.83 10.46
C ALA A 116 3.68 0.99 9.60
N LEU A 117 2.60 1.59 9.11
CA LEU A 117 1.69 0.95 8.15
C LEU A 117 2.43 0.54 6.87
N ARG A 118 3.25 1.42 6.29
CA ARG A 118 4.06 1.12 5.08
C ARG A 118 4.97 -0.09 5.30
N GLU A 119 5.68 -0.16 6.43
CA GLU A 119 6.54 -1.32 6.70
C GLU A 119 5.73 -2.62 6.81
N LYS A 120 4.56 -2.56 7.44
CA LYS A 120 3.66 -3.71 7.55
C LYS A 120 3.08 -4.14 6.19
N MET A 121 2.78 -3.19 5.30
CA MET A 121 2.39 -3.48 3.92
C MET A 121 3.53 -4.21 3.18
N LYS A 122 4.77 -3.73 3.32
CA LYS A 122 5.96 -4.36 2.72
C LYS A 122 6.21 -5.77 3.27
N GLU A 123 6.02 -5.97 4.56
CA GLU A 123 6.09 -7.30 5.18
C GLU A 123 5.01 -8.24 4.62
N SER A 124 3.76 -7.78 4.49
CA SER A 124 2.68 -8.56 3.88
C SER A 124 2.97 -8.92 2.43
N ASN A 125 3.56 -7.99 1.68
CA ASN A 125 3.99 -8.17 0.30
C ASN A 125 5.14 -9.20 0.19
N LYS A 126 6.11 -9.15 1.10
CA LYS A 126 7.17 -10.16 1.14
C LYS A 126 6.61 -11.54 1.48
N LEU A 127 5.67 -11.58 2.43
CA LEU A 127 5.02 -12.81 2.85
C LEU A 127 4.22 -13.49 1.73
N SER A 128 3.57 -12.73 0.85
CA SER A 128 2.87 -13.30 -0.31
C SER A 128 3.83 -13.95 -1.30
N ILE A 129 5.03 -13.38 -1.51
CA ILE A 129 6.09 -14.02 -2.29
C ILE A 129 6.53 -15.32 -1.63
N GLU A 130 6.82 -15.30 -0.32
CA GLU A 130 7.26 -16.50 0.42
C GLU A 130 6.21 -17.62 0.38
N LEU A 131 4.92 -17.27 0.46
CA LEU A 131 3.80 -18.22 0.32
C LEU A 131 3.76 -18.84 -1.09
N THR A 132 3.89 -18.02 -2.13
CA THR A 132 3.91 -18.50 -3.51
C THR A 132 5.11 -19.42 -3.76
N GLU A 133 6.30 -19.05 -3.29
CA GLU A 133 7.52 -19.86 -3.39
C GLU A 133 7.37 -21.20 -2.64
N ALA A 134 6.83 -21.19 -1.42
CA ALA A 134 6.61 -22.41 -0.64
C ALA A 134 5.54 -23.33 -1.27
N THR A 135 4.52 -22.75 -1.92
CA THR A 135 3.45 -23.51 -2.60
C THR A 135 3.93 -24.12 -3.91
N THR A 136 4.89 -23.47 -4.58
CA THR A 136 5.41 -23.90 -5.89
C THR A 136 6.68 -24.75 -5.80
N ALA A 137 7.27 -24.86 -4.61
CA ALA A 137 8.35 -25.80 -4.32
C ALA A 137 7.93 -27.25 -4.60
N ASN A 138 8.89 -28.09 -4.98
CA ASN A 138 8.66 -29.50 -5.29
C ASN A 138 9.61 -30.42 -4.50
N PRO A 139 9.13 -31.12 -3.47
CA PRO A 139 7.77 -31.06 -2.92
C PRO A 139 7.50 -29.76 -2.14
N PRO A 140 6.24 -29.34 -1.96
CA PRO A 140 5.90 -28.21 -1.11
C PRO A 140 6.31 -28.41 0.35
N ASP A 141 6.81 -27.37 1.00
CA ASP A 141 7.13 -27.39 2.43
C ASP A 141 5.88 -27.07 3.26
N MET A 142 5.18 -28.12 3.70
CA MET A 142 3.90 -27.98 4.41
C MET A 142 4.04 -27.32 5.80
N ASN A 143 5.18 -27.48 6.46
CA ASN A 143 5.41 -26.85 7.76
C ASN A 143 5.59 -25.35 7.57
N LYS A 144 6.45 -24.96 6.62
CA LYS A 144 6.64 -23.56 6.25
C LYS A 144 5.34 -22.93 5.76
N LEU A 145 4.56 -23.63 4.93
CA LEU A 145 3.25 -23.14 4.47
C LEU A 145 2.31 -22.83 5.63
N THR A 146 2.22 -23.73 6.61
CA THR A 146 1.34 -23.53 7.78
C THR A 146 1.76 -22.31 8.59
N GLU A 147 3.06 -22.12 8.82
CA GLU A 147 3.58 -20.95 9.52
C GLU A 147 3.34 -19.65 8.75
N LEU A 148 3.60 -19.65 7.44
CA LEU A 148 3.40 -18.48 6.60
C LEU A 148 1.92 -18.10 6.50
N GLN A 149 1.02 -19.08 6.42
CA GLN A 149 -0.43 -18.83 6.43
C GLN A 149 -0.90 -18.20 7.74
N LYS A 150 -0.37 -18.67 8.89
CA LYS A 150 -0.67 -18.06 10.19
C LYS A 150 -0.20 -16.60 10.25
N LYS A 151 1.05 -16.34 9.84
CA LYS A 151 1.60 -14.97 9.74
C LYS A 151 0.74 -14.10 8.82
N ALA A 152 0.24 -14.66 7.71
CA ALA A 152 -0.56 -13.94 6.74
C ALA A 152 -1.92 -13.51 7.32
N ALA A 153 -2.55 -14.40 8.08
CA ALA A 153 -3.79 -14.07 8.78
C ALA A 153 -3.57 -12.99 9.86
N GLU A 154 -2.48 -13.10 10.63
CA GLU A 154 -2.13 -12.13 11.67
C GLU A 154 -1.84 -10.75 11.09
N ILE A 155 -1.01 -10.67 10.05
CA ILE A 155 -0.66 -9.39 9.42
C ILE A 155 -1.85 -8.76 8.71
N GLN A 156 -2.70 -9.56 8.04
CA GLN A 156 -3.91 -9.06 7.40
C GLN A 156 -4.87 -8.45 8.41
N LYS A 157 -5.07 -9.12 9.56
CA LYS A 157 -5.90 -8.58 10.66
C LYS A 157 -5.33 -7.27 11.20
N SER A 158 -4.01 -7.21 11.42
CA SER A 158 -3.37 -6.01 11.93
C SER A 158 -3.44 -4.85 10.92
N LEU A 159 -3.20 -5.09 9.64
CA LEU A 159 -3.29 -4.07 8.59
C LEU A 159 -4.69 -3.45 8.52
N LEU A 160 -5.74 -4.28 8.60
CA LEU A 160 -7.12 -3.79 8.60
C LEU A 160 -7.42 -2.91 9.83
N ALA A 161 -6.97 -3.33 11.02
CA ALA A 161 -7.16 -2.57 12.25
C ALA A 161 -6.40 -1.23 12.23
N ASP A 162 -5.16 -1.24 11.74
CA ASP A 162 -4.34 -0.04 11.61
C ASP A 162 -4.95 0.94 10.60
N MET A 163 -5.35 0.46 9.42
CA MET A 163 -6.00 1.29 8.40
C MET A 163 -7.29 1.92 8.92
N GLN A 164 -8.12 1.16 9.62
CA GLN A 164 -9.35 1.69 10.21
C GLN A 164 -9.05 2.76 11.27
N THR A 165 -8.08 2.52 12.14
CA THR A 165 -7.67 3.46 13.19
C THR A 165 -7.15 4.76 12.57
N LEU A 166 -6.25 4.65 11.60
CA LEU A 166 -5.63 5.79 10.93
C LEU A 166 -6.64 6.57 10.11
N GLN A 167 -7.59 5.91 9.45
CA GLN A 167 -8.66 6.60 8.73
C GLN A 167 -9.55 7.38 9.69
N THR A 168 -9.90 6.82 10.85
CA THR A 168 -10.64 7.55 11.90
C THR A 168 -9.89 8.79 12.35
N THR A 169 -8.58 8.68 12.62
CA THR A 169 -7.75 9.82 12.98
C THR A 169 -7.66 10.85 11.86
N ALA A 170 -7.42 10.43 10.63
CA ALA A 170 -7.34 11.31 9.44
C ALA A 170 -8.62 12.12 9.23
N ASN A 171 -9.78 11.53 9.52
CA ASN A 171 -11.08 12.20 9.40
C ASN A 171 -11.28 13.34 10.41
N THR A 172 -10.44 13.45 11.45
CA THR A 172 -10.46 14.57 12.39
C THR A 172 -9.67 15.80 11.93
N ALA A 173 -8.91 15.68 10.83
CA ALA A 173 -8.21 16.80 10.23
C ALA A 173 -9.20 17.83 9.67
N LYS A 174 -9.09 19.08 10.14
CA LYS A 174 -9.90 20.22 9.70
C LYS A 174 -9.46 20.75 8.35
#